data_AF-A0A7K3RSY6-F1
#
_entry.id   AF-A0A7K3RSY6-F1
#
_cell.length_a   1.000
_cell.length_b   1.000
_cell.length_c   1.000
_cell.angle_alpha   90.00
_cell.angle_beta   90.00
_cell.angle_gamma   90.00
#
_symmetry.space_group_name_H-M   'P 1'
#
loop_
_entity.id
_entity.type
_entity.pdbx_description
1 polymer ?
#
loop_
_entity_poly.entity_id
_entity_poly.type
_entity_poly.pdbx_seq_one_letter_code
_entity_poly.pdbx_strand_id
1 'polypeptide(L)'
;MAELTIDAVVFDVLGTLVDEPAGLRTGIRALAPSSALDGPGTERLLLLWQRHIEREQGRIVDGDRPYLPSDALDREAAEVVARAAGAEDPAAMADPDAVASLARAAR
;
A
#
# COMPACT_ATOMS: atom_id res chain seq x y z
N MET A 1 -41.81 -5.89 16.60
CA MET A 1 -40.73 -5.86 15.59
C MET A 1 -40.26 -7.28 15.42
N ALA A 2 -40.09 -7.77 14.18
CA ALA A 2 -39.47 -9.07 13.97
C ALA A 2 -37.98 -8.97 14.38
N GLU A 3 -37.53 -9.91 15.20
CA GLU A 3 -36.14 -9.98 15.64
C GLU A 3 -35.28 -10.44 14.45
N LEU A 4 -34.24 -9.68 14.11
CA LEU A 4 -33.32 -10.04 13.02
C LEU A 4 -32.40 -11.16 13.51
N THR A 5 -32.63 -12.39 13.04
CA THR A 5 -31.67 -13.48 13.20
C THR A 5 -30.49 -13.24 12.27
N ILE A 6 -29.30 -13.03 12.82
CA ILE A 6 -28.06 -12.83 12.06
C ILE A 6 -27.27 -14.15 12.09
N ASP A 7 -27.15 -14.79 10.93
CA ASP A 7 -26.38 -16.04 10.79
C ASP A 7 -24.88 -15.80 10.58
N ALA A 8 -24.49 -14.61 10.10
CA ALA A 8 -23.10 -14.26 9.82
C ALA A 8 -22.81 -12.77 10.01
N VAL A 9 -21.61 -12.48 10.52
CA VAL A 9 -21.02 -11.14 10.57
C VAL A 9 -19.71 -11.19 9.79
N VAL A 10 -19.62 -10.40 8.73
CA VAL A 10 -18.43 -10.30 7.87
C VAL A 10 -17.77 -8.95 8.13
N PHE A 11 -16.46 -8.99 8.33
CA PHE A 11 -15.65 -7.81 8.55
C PHE A 11 -14.83 -7.54 7.30
N ASP A 12 -14.82 -6.29 6.88
CA ASP A 12 -13.69 -5.76 6.13
C ASP A 12 -12.42 -5.85 7.00
N VAL A 13 -11.25 -5.97 6.37
CA VAL A 13 -9.98 -6.20 7.07
C VAL A 13 -9.17 -4.91 7.15
N LEU A 14 -8.89 -4.27 6.01
CA LEU A 14 -7.96 -3.15 5.93
C LEU A 14 -8.60 -1.86 6.49
N GLY A 15 -8.01 -1.28 7.53
CA GLY A 15 -8.56 -0.11 8.23
C GLY A 15 -9.68 -0.44 9.21
N THR A 16 -10.33 -1.61 9.08
CA THR A 16 -11.35 -2.09 10.01
C THR A 16 -10.75 -2.96 11.12
N LEU A 17 -9.94 -3.97 10.78
CA LEU A 17 -9.28 -4.89 11.71
C LEU A 17 -7.77 -4.66 11.83
N VAL A 18 -7.14 -4.07 10.80
CA VAL A 18 -5.69 -3.79 10.78
C VAL A 18 -5.40 -2.33 10.49
N ASP A 19 -4.35 -1.79 11.14
CA ASP A 19 -3.79 -0.47 10.83
C ASP A 19 -2.79 -0.58 9.68
N GLU A 20 -3.32 -0.81 8.49
CA GLU A 20 -2.56 -0.87 7.23
C GLU A 20 -1.72 0.41 7.00
N PRO A 21 -2.22 1.64 7.26
CA PRO A 21 -1.39 2.85 7.15
C PRO A 21 -0.13 2.83 8.02
N ALA A 22 -0.20 2.34 9.26
CA ALA A 22 0.99 2.22 10.11
C ALA A 22 2.01 1.18 9.59
N GLY A 23 1.51 0.06 9.05
CA GLY A 23 2.32 -0.96 8.38
C GLY A 23 3.06 -0.38 7.18
N LEU A 24 2.34 0.29 6.29
CA LEU A 24 2.91 0.95 5.11
C LEU A 24 3.92 2.03 5.46
N ARG A 25 3.66 2.89 6.45
CA ARG A 25 4.66 3.88 6.92
C ARG A 25 5.95 3.23 7.39
N THR A 26 5.85 2.07 8.02
CA THR A 26 7.02 1.31 8.48
C THR A 26 7.78 0.73 7.29
N GLY A 27 7.08 0.13 6.32
CA GLY A 27 7.67 -0.36 5.08
C GLY A 27 8.33 0.75 4.26
N ILE A 28 7.69 1.92 4.13
CA ILE A 28 8.22 3.07 3.39
C ILE A 28 9.49 3.59 4.05
N ARG A 29 9.52 3.74 5.38
CA ARG A 29 10.72 4.17 6.09
C ARG A 29 11.87 3.17 5.99
N ALA A 30 11.58 1.89 5.75
CA ALA A 30 12.59 0.87 5.52
C ALA A 30 13.19 0.92 4.10
N LEU A 31 12.58 1.68 3.17
CA LEU A 31 13.12 1.84 1.82
C LEU A 31 14.44 2.60 1.78
N ALA A 32 14.77 3.41 2.79
CA ALA A 32 15.97 4.23 2.83
C ALA A 32 16.58 4.25 4.24
N PRO A 33 17.86 4.65 4.41
CA PRO A 33 18.40 4.94 5.72
C PRO A 33 17.54 6.00 6.44
N SER A 34 17.31 5.84 7.74
CA SER A 34 16.38 6.68 8.54
C SER A 34 16.66 8.20 8.51
N SER A 35 17.76 8.63 7.91
CA SER A 35 18.14 10.04 7.71
C SER A 35 17.66 10.65 6.39
N ALA A 36 17.20 9.84 5.43
CA ALA A 36 16.81 10.30 4.09
C ALA A 36 15.30 10.57 3.94
N LEU A 37 14.46 9.86 4.69
CA LEU A 37 13.00 10.01 4.67
C LEU A 37 12.49 10.66 5.96
N ASP A 38 12.02 11.90 5.85
CA ASP A 38 11.34 12.60 6.93
C ASP A 38 9.85 12.21 7.01
N GLY A 39 9.14 12.72 8.04
CA GLY A 39 7.71 12.45 8.22
C GLY A 39 6.87 12.89 7.00
N PRO A 40 6.99 14.14 6.53
CA PRO A 40 6.30 14.60 5.33
C PRO A 40 6.58 13.79 4.06
N GLY A 41 7.83 13.40 3.81
CA GLY A 41 8.21 12.54 2.69
C GLY A 41 7.57 11.16 2.78
N THR A 42 7.53 10.58 3.98
CA THR A 42 6.84 9.30 4.23
C THR A 42 5.34 9.41 3.92
N GLU A 43 4.66 10.46 4.37
CA GLU A 43 3.22 10.66 4.07
C GLU A 43 2.97 10.90 2.57
N ARG A 44 3.86 11.63 1.89
CA ARG A 44 3.77 11.85 0.44
C ARG A 44 3.82 10.54 -0.34
N LEU A 45 4.72 9.64 0.06
CA LEU A 45 4.85 8.30 -0.53
C LEU A 45 3.66 7.40 -0.17
N LEU A 46 3.13 7.48 1.05
CA LEU A 46 1.91 6.77 1.44
C LEU A 46 0.71 7.21 0.60
N LEU A 47 0.55 8.52 0.37
CA LEU A 47 -0.51 9.03 -0.48
C LEU A 47 -0.32 8.61 -1.95
N LEU A 48 0.92 8.45 -2.41
CA LEU A 48 1.19 7.92 -3.75
C LEU A 48 0.74 6.45 -3.87
N TRP A 49 1.01 5.63 -2.86
CA TRP A 49 0.51 4.26 -2.77
C TRP A 49 -1.02 4.21 -2.85
N GLN A 50 -1.70 4.95 -1.98
CA GLN A 50 -3.17 4.91 -1.88
C GLN A 50 -3.84 5.33 -3.19
N ARG A 51 -3.39 6.43 -3.80
CA ARG A 51 -3.90 6.87 -5.11
C ARG A 51 -3.64 5.87 -6.23
N HIS A 52 -2.54 5.12 -6.16
CA HIS A 52 -2.26 4.07 -7.13
C HIS A 52 -3.30 2.94 -6.99
N ILE A 53 -3.48 2.40 -5.78
CA ILE A 53 -4.44 1.32 -5.52
C ILE A 53 -5.86 1.74 -5.91
N GLU A 54 -6.33 2.91 -5.45
CA GLU A 54 -7.65 3.45 -5.78
C GLU A 54 -7.89 3.53 -7.30
N ARG A 55 -6.89 4.04 -8.04
CA ARG A 55 -6.99 4.16 -9.50
C ARG A 55 -7.04 2.80 -10.18
N GLU A 56 -6.16 1.87 -9.81
CA GLU A 56 -6.09 0.56 -10.46
C GLU A 56 -7.33 -0.30 -10.14
N GLN A 57 -7.84 -0.24 -8.91
CA GLN A 57 -9.11 -0.85 -8.54
C GLN A 57 -10.28 -0.22 -9.30
N GLY A 58 -10.30 1.12 -9.43
CA GLY A 58 -11.28 1.82 -10.25
C GLY A 58 -11.31 1.32 -11.70
N ARG A 59 -10.15 1.21 -12.36
CA ARG A 59 -10.07 0.67 -13.72
C ARG A 59 -10.54 -0.78 -13.84
N ILE A 60 -10.38 -1.59 -12.80
CA ILE A 60 -10.91 -2.96 -12.78
C ILE A 60 -12.44 -2.94 -12.69
N VAL A 61 -13.00 -2.10 -11.83
CA VAL A 61 -14.45 -1.92 -11.67
C VAL A 61 -15.08 -1.38 -12.94
N ASP A 62 -14.43 -0.41 -13.60
CA ASP A 62 -14.89 0.20 -14.84
C ASP A 62 -14.74 -0.72 -16.07
N GLY A 63 -14.02 -1.84 -15.93
CA GLY A 63 -13.78 -2.80 -17.01
C GLY A 63 -12.64 -2.42 -17.96
N ASP A 64 -11.93 -1.32 -17.67
CA ASP A 64 -10.75 -0.86 -18.41
C ASP A 64 -9.51 -1.73 -18.20
N ARG A 65 -9.55 -2.60 -17.17
CA ARG A 65 -8.48 -3.55 -16.83
C ARG A 65 -9.07 -4.89 -16.40
N PRO A 66 -8.48 -6.04 -16.78
CA PRO A 66 -8.83 -7.34 -16.19
C PRO A 66 -8.63 -7.37 -14.68
N TYR A 67 -9.44 -8.15 -13.98
CA TYR A 67 -9.29 -8.40 -12.55
C TYR A 67 -7.89 -8.93 -12.22
N LEU A 68 -7.33 -8.40 -11.15
CA LEU A 68 -6.12 -8.92 -10.51
C LEU A 68 -6.32 -8.99 -9.00
N PRO A 69 -5.66 -9.96 -8.33
CA PRO A 69 -5.68 -10.03 -6.88
C PRO A 69 -4.95 -8.84 -6.26
N SER A 70 -5.29 -8.52 -5.00
CA SER A 70 -4.77 -7.35 -4.29
C SER A 70 -3.25 -7.35 -4.19
N ASP A 71 -2.64 -8.52 -3.98
CA ASP A 71 -1.17 -8.66 -3.85
C ASP A 71 -0.41 -8.27 -5.13
N ALA A 72 -1.03 -8.45 -6.30
CA ALA A 72 -0.49 -7.96 -7.56
C ALA A 72 -0.53 -6.42 -7.61
N LEU A 73 -1.63 -5.81 -7.18
CA LEU A 73 -1.76 -4.35 -7.11
C LEU A 73 -0.83 -3.74 -6.05
N ASP A 74 -0.65 -4.40 -4.91
CA ASP A 74 0.30 -3.99 -3.86
C ASP A 74 1.74 -4.02 -4.37
N ARG A 75 2.08 -5.01 -5.19
CA ARG A 75 3.41 -5.08 -5.84
C ARG A 75 3.62 -3.92 -6.81
N GLU A 76 2.61 -3.57 -7.59
CA GLU A 76 2.65 -2.42 -8.51
C GLU A 76 2.79 -1.10 -7.75
N ALA A 77 2.03 -0.92 -6.68
CA ALA A 77 2.14 0.26 -5.81
C ALA A 77 3.54 0.34 -5.16
N ALA A 78 4.09 -0.79 -4.70
CA ALA A 78 5.44 -0.85 -4.14
C ALA A 78 6.52 -0.43 -5.16
N GLU A 79 6.41 -0.88 -6.41
CA GLU A 79 7.32 -0.46 -7.48
C GLU A 79 7.21 1.04 -7.78
N VAL A 80 5.99 1.59 -7.77
CA VAL A 80 5.75 3.03 -7.97
C VAL A 80 6.36 3.85 -6.83
N VAL A 81 6.16 3.44 -5.58
CA VAL A 81 6.71 4.11 -4.40
C VAL A 81 8.23 4.01 -4.34
N ALA A 82 8.81 2.83 -4.56
CA ALA A 82 10.25 2.64 -4.54
C ALA A 82 10.94 3.49 -5.63
N ARG A 83 10.34 3.58 -6.82
CA ARG A 83 10.86 4.45 -7.90
C ARG A 83 10.80 5.93 -7.52
N ALA A 84 9.71 6.37 -6.88
CA ALA A 84 9.58 7.75 -6.43
C ALA A 84 10.60 8.08 -5.33
N ALA A 85 10.78 7.17 -4.36
CA ALA A 85 11.79 7.31 -3.31
C ALA A 85 13.21 7.38 -3.89
N GLY A 86 13.56 6.49 -4.83
CA GLY A 86 14.87 6.50 -5.50
C GLY A 86 15.11 7.69 -6.44
N ALA A 87 14.05 8.30 -6.97
CA ALA A 87 14.14 9.53 -7.76
C ALA A 87 14.37 10.77 -6.87
N GLU A 88 13.81 10.77 -5.66
CA GLU A 88 14.03 11.82 -4.66
C GLU A 88 15.40 11.65 -3.96
N ASP A 89 15.89 10.43 -3.79
CA ASP A 89 17.25 10.13 -3.30
C ASP A 89 17.83 8.85 -3.95
N PRO A 90 18.79 8.96 -4.88
CA PRO A 90 19.45 7.81 -5.52
C PRO A 90 20.18 6.87 -4.55
N ALA A 91 20.52 7.33 -3.34
CA ALA A 91 21.12 6.51 -2.29
C ALA A 91 20.07 5.75 -1.45
N ALA A 92 18.77 6.06 -1.62
CA ALA A 92 17.69 5.41 -0.89
C ALA A 92 17.60 3.91 -1.20
N MET A 93 17.80 3.49 -2.45
CA MET A 93 17.68 2.08 -2.84
C MET A 93 18.88 1.23 -2.34
N ALA A 94 18.88 0.92 -1.05
CA ALA A 94 19.89 0.11 -0.39
C ALA A 94 19.52 -1.40 -0.31
N ASP A 95 18.23 -1.73 -0.36
CA ASP A 95 17.75 -3.12 -0.25
C ASP A 95 17.20 -3.64 -1.60
N PRO A 96 17.82 -4.68 -2.20
CA PRO A 96 17.33 -5.29 -3.44
C PRO A 96 15.94 -5.96 -3.29
N ASP A 97 15.52 -6.30 -2.06
CA ASP A 97 14.22 -6.90 -1.77
C ASP A 97 13.18 -5.89 -1.26
N ALA A 98 13.52 -4.59 -1.27
CA ALA A 98 12.71 -3.50 -0.72
C ALA A 98 11.26 -3.48 -1.24
N VAL A 99 11.08 -3.70 -2.55
CA VAL A 99 9.76 -3.72 -3.19
C VAL A 99 8.91 -4.88 -2.67
N ALA A 100 9.50 -6.07 -2.54
CA ALA A 100 8.79 -7.25 -2.05
C ALA A 100 8.48 -7.15 -0.55
N SER A 101 9.36 -6.49 0.21
CA SER A 101 9.13 -6.20 1.64
C SER A 101 8.03 -5.16 1.82
N LEU A 102 8.02 -4.09 1.04
CA LEU A 102 6.97 -3.08 1.08
C LEU A 102 5.61 -3.65 0.64
N ALA A 103 5.56 -4.45 -0.43
CA ALA A 103 4.35 -5.15 -0.86
C ALA A 103 3.80 -6.16 0.18
N ARG A 104 4.62 -6.55 1.17
CA ARG A 104 4.17 -7.36 2.31
C ARG A 104 3.70 -6.53 3.48
N ALA A 105 4.09 -5.27 3.58
CA ALA A 105 3.68 -4.36 4.64
C ALA A 105 2.21 -3.89 4.51
N ALA A 106 1.59 -4.12 3.35
CA ALA A 106 0.18 -3.84 3.09
C ALA A 106 -0.79 -4.92 3.64
N ARG A 107 -0.28 -5.91 4.39
CA ARG A 107 -0.99 -7.14 4.78
C ARG A 107 -1.01 -7.32 6.29
#